data_AF-A0A2K8WS81-F1
#
_entry.id   AF-A0A2K8WS81-F1
#
_cell.length_a   1.000
_cell.length_b   1.000
_cell.length_c   1.000
_cell.angle_alpha   90.00
_cell.angle_beta   90.00
_cell.angle_gamma   90.00
#
_symmetry.space_group_name_H-M   'P 1'
#
loop_
_entity.id
_entity.type
_entity.pdbx_description
1 polymer ?
#
loop_
_entity_poly.entity_id
_entity_poly.type
_entity_poly.pdbx_seq_one_letter_code
_entity_poly.pdbx_strand_id
1 'polypeptide(L)'
;MLPTDLFPNLSTDGTSITIPLTDLDGLTASEADPATGDGRELARILVNSMVTKYLEIPQQDRPARFVASKANPQGIGVEQIRQTYTLGFDVLLDSAGVAMVSEA
;
A
#
# COMPACT_ATOMS: atom_id res chain seq x y z
N MET A 1 -5.88 -10.48 -8.11
CA MET A 1 -6.19 -9.57 -7.00
C MET A 1 -6.93 -8.38 -7.56
N LEU A 2 -8.16 -8.15 -7.09
CA LEU A 2 -9.02 -7.02 -7.40
C LEU A 2 -8.73 -5.86 -6.43
N PRO A 3 -9.08 -4.60 -6.76
CA PRO A 3 -8.99 -3.48 -5.81
C PRO A 3 -9.76 -3.73 -4.51
N THR A 4 -10.92 -4.41 -4.58
CA THR A 4 -11.74 -4.77 -3.42
C THR A 4 -11.11 -5.86 -2.54
N ASP A 5 -10.11 -6.59 -3.04
CA ASP A 5 -9.34 -7.51 -2.20
C ASP A 5 -8.40 -6.73 -1.27
N LEU A 6 -8.02 -5.50 -1.63
CA LEU A 6 -7.22 -4.60 -0.80
C LEU A 6 -8.10 -3.75 0.12
N PHE A 7 -9.23 -3.25 -0.40
CA PHE A 7 -10.13 -2.33 0.27
C PHE A 7 -11.59 -2.74 -0.01
N PRO A 8 -12.20 -3.56 0.87
CA PRO A 8 -13.49 -4.22 0.60
C PRO A 8 -14.64 -3.28 0.22
N ASN A 9 -14.65 -2.07 0.75
CA ASN A 9 -15.68 -1.06 0.55
C ASN A 9 -15.21 0.06 -0.41
N LEU A 10 -14.09 -0.14 -1.12
CA LEU A 10 -13.65 0.79 -2.15
C LEU A 10 -14.72 0.95 -3.22
N SER A 11 -14.95 2.20 -3.60
CA SER A 11 -15.86 2.57 -4.68
C SER A 11 -15.19 3.50 -5.68
N THR A 12 -15.77 3.61 -6.86
CA THR A 12 -15.36 4.56 -7.89
C THR A 12 -16.58 5.19 -8.54
N ASP A 13 -16.48 6.48 -8.85
CA ASP A 13 -17.48 7.23 -9.62
C ASP A 13 -17.02 7.50 -11.07
N GLY A 14 -15.92 6.87 -11.49
CA GLY A 14 -15.28 7.09 -12.79
C GLY A 14 -14.32 8.29 -12.84
N THR A 15 -14.31 9.14 -11.82
CA THR A 15 -13.39 10.29 -11.69
C THR A 15 -12.43 10.12 -10.52
N SER A 16 -12.93 9.53 -9.44
CA SER A 16 -12.22 9.31 -8.19
C SER A 16 -12.35 7.85 -7.76
N ILE A 17 -11.39 7.41 -6.95
CA ILE A 17 -11.53 6.24 -6.10
C ILE A 17 -11.77 6.73 -4.68
N THR A 18 -12.70 6.11 -3.97
CA THR A 18 -12.98 6.40 -2.56
C THR A 18 -12.70 5.15 -1.75
N ILE A 19 -11.73 5.25 -0.83
CA ILE A 19 -11.43 4.23 0.17
C ILE A 19 -12.05 4.70 1.49
N PRO A 20 -13.07 4.00 2.02
CA PRO A 20 -13.63 4.35 3.33
C PRO A 20 -12.60 4.17 4.45
N LEU A 21 -12.64 5.02 5.47
CA LEU A 21 -11.74 4.92 6.63
C LEU A 21 -11.87 3.56 7.36
N THR A 22 -13.02 2.90 7.26
CA THR A 22 -13.23 1.55 7.81
C THR A 22 -12.37 0.47 7.14
N ASP A 23 -11.80 0.76 5.96
CA ASP A 23 -10.87 -0.14 5.27
C ASP A 23 -9.40 0.22 5.57
N LEU A 24 -9.18 1.29 6.35
CA LEU A 24 -7.87 1.83 6.75
C LEU A 24 -7.74 1.77 8.27
N ASP A 25 -7.78 0.55 8.82
CA ASP A 25 -7.70 0.29 10.26
C ASP A 25 -6.54 1.05 10.93
N GLY A 26 -6.88 1.89 11.90
CA GLY A 26 -5.92 2.72 12.64
C GLY A 26 -5.76 4.15 12.10
N LEU A 27 -6.34 4.49 10.95
CA LEU A 27 -6.39 5.87 10.47
C LEU A 27 -7.65 6.58 10.99
N THR A 28 -7.46 7.71 11.64
CA THR A 28 -8.57 8.54 12.14
C THR A 28 -9.02 9.59 11.13
N ALA A 29 -10.24 10.11 11.30
CA ALA A 29 -10.74 11.22 10.47
C ALA A 29 -9.88 12.49 10.62
N SER A 30 -9.32 12.75 11.81
CA SER A 30 -8.40 13.87 12.03
C SER A 30 -7.07 13.71 11.28
N GLU A 31 -6.55 12.48 11.20
CA GLU A 31 -5.32 12.20 10.46
C GLU A 31 -5.54 12.20 8.95
N ALA A 32 -6.75 11.87 8.50
CA ALA A 32 -7.17 11.91 7.10
C ALA A 32 -7.65 13.30 6.63
N ASP A 33 -7.66 14.31 7.51
CA ASP A 33 -8.11 15.66 7.14
C ASP A 33 -7.21 16.25 6.04
N PRO A 34 -7.78 16.75 4.92
CA PRO A 34 -7.00 17.22 3.79
C PRO A 34 -6.22 18.52 4.04
N ALA A 35 -6.54 19.27 5.09
CA ALA A 35 -5.89 20.54 5.42
C ALA A 35 -4.96 20.42 6.64
N THR A 36 -5.29 19.57 7.61
CA THR A 36 -4.56 19.49 8.89
C THR A 36 -4.05 18.10 9.26
N GLY A 37 -4.37 17.08 8.46
CA GLY A 37 -4.04 15.69 8.75
C GLY A 37 -2.55 15.36 8.68
N ASP A 38 -2.21 14.11 9.03
CA ASP A 38 -0.85 13.59 8.92
C ASP A 38 -0.73 12.68 7.69
N GLY A 39 -0.22 13.25 6.59
CA GLY A 39 0.01 12.51 5.35
C GLY A 39 0.98 11.33 5.50
N ARG A 40 1.87 11.34 6.50
CA ARG A 40 2.80 10.22 6.76
C ARG A 40 2.05 9.05 7.37
N GLU A 41 1.11 9.33 8.25
CA GLU A 41 0.26 8.31 8.87
C GLU A 41 -0.72 7.72 7.85
N LEU A 42 -1.34 8.57 7.02
CA LEU A 42 -2.12 8.12 5.86
C LEU A 42 -1.32 7.17 4.96
N ALA A 43 -0.11 7.57 4.56
CA ALA A 43 0.76 6.73 3.72
C ALA A 43 1.15 5.42 4.42
N ARG A 44 1.49 5.48 5.72
CA ARG A 44 1.85 4.30 6.52
C ARG A 44 0.70 3.31 6.61
N ILE A 45 -0.51 3.78 6.92
CA ILE A 45 -1.70 2.93 7.02
C ILE A 45 -2.05 2.34 5.66
N LEU A 46 -2.05 3.15 4.60
CA LEU A 46 -2.34 2.69 3.24
C LEU A 46 -1.38 1.56 2.82
N VAL A 47 -0.08 1.74 3.03
CA VAL A 47 0.92 0.70 2.74
C VAL A 47 0.74 -0.51 3.64
N ASN A 48 0.49 -0.32 4.94
CA ASN A 48 0.25 -1.43 5.85
C ASN A 48 -0.97 -2.26 5.44
N SER A 49 -2.08 -1.62 5.07
CA SER A 49 -3.29 -2.30 4.60
C SER A 49 -3.00 -3.14 3.36
N MET A 50 -2.33 -2.56 2.34
CA MET A 50 -1.97 -3.29 1.12
C MET A 50 -1.08 -4.51 1.40
N VAL A 51 -0.02 -4.32 2.20
CA VAL A 51 0.92 -5.41 2.53
C VAL A 51 0.23 -6.48 3.37
N THR A 52 -0.60 -6.09 4.33
CA THR A 52 -1.33 -7.04 5.18
C THR A 52 -2.27 -7.91 4.34
N LYS A 53 -3.07 -7.29 3.47
CA LYS A 53 -3.98 -8.02 2.57
C LYS A 53 -3.25 -8.95 1.63
N TYR A 54 -2.11 -8.53 1.07
CA TYR A 54 -1.27 -9.42 0.27
C TYR A 54 -0.72 -10.61 1.05
N LEU A 55 -0.27 -10.39 2.29
CA LEU A 55 0.31 -11.44 3.12
C LEU A 55 -0.74 -12.42 3.66
N GLU A 56 -2.01 -12.01 3.77
CA GLU A 56 -3.17 -12.85 4.08
C GLU A 56 -3.47 -13.87 2.96
N ILE A 57 -3.06 -13.60 1.71
CA ILE A 57 -3.21 -14.54 0.60
C ILE A 57 -2.20 -15.69 0.79
N PRO A 58 -2.67 -16.96 0.75
CA PRO A 58 -1.79 -18.13 0.83
C PRO A 58 -0.65 -18.03 -0.20
N GLN A 59 0.55 -18.45 0.18
CA GLN A 59 1.76 -18.19 -0.62
C GLN A 59 1.64 -18.72 -2.06
N GLN A 60 1.06 -19.89 -2.25
CA GLN A 60 0.85 -20.49 -3.58
C GLN A 60 -0.17 -19.75 -4.46
N ASP A 61 -1.04 -18.95 -3.83
CA ASP A 61 -2.16 -18.25 -4.47
C ASP A 61 -1.88 -16.74 -4.63
N ARG A 62 -0.69 -16.27 -4.23
CA ARG A 62 -0.32 -14.85 -4.33
C ARG A 62 -0.32 -14.41 -5.79
N PRO A 63 -0.84 -13.20 -6.09
CA PRO A 63 -0.90 -12.71 -7.46
C PRO A 63 0.50 -12.60 -8.05
N ALA A 64 0.67 -13.05 -9.29
CA ALA A 64 1.86 -12.72 -10.06
C ALA A 64 1.99 -11.20 -10.22
N ARG A 65 3.23 -10.70 -10.41
CA ARG A 65 3.54 -9.29 -10.71
C ARG A 65 3.34 -8.28 -9.59
N PHE A 66 2.98 -8.73 -8.40
CA PHE A 66 3.02 -7.94 -7.19
C PHE A 66 3.69 -8.75 -6.09
N VAL A 67 4.70 -8.16 -5.45
CA VAL A 67 5.36 -8.74 -4.29
C VAL A 67 5.37 -7.73 -3.16
N ALA A 68 5.02 -8.18 -1.97
CA ALA A 68 5.10 -7.37 -0.77
C ALA A 68 5.67 -8.15 0.41
N SER A 69 6.39 -7.45 1.27
CA SER A 69 6.88 -7.99 2.54
C SER A 69 6.85 -6.94 3.63
N LYS A 70 6.76 -7.41 4.87
CA LYS A 70 6.81 -6.62 6.09
C LYS A 70 7.96 -7.15 6.94
N ALA A 71 8.99 -6.32 7.14
CA ALA A 71 10.11 -6.70 7.99
C ALA A 71 9.69 -6.72 9.47
N ASN A 72 10.46 -7.39 10.31
CA ASN A 72 10.25 -7.27 11.76
C ASN A 72 10.47 -5.81 12.21
N PRO A 73 9.63 -5.28 13.10
CA PRO A 73 9.83 -3.95 13.68
C PRO A 73 11.21 -3.82 14.33
N GLN A 74 11.84 -2.67 14.16
CA GLN A 74 13.08 -2.32 14.85
C GLN A 74 12.80 -1.22 15.86
N GLY A 75 13.16 -1.41 17.13
CA GLY A 75 13.06 -0.34 18.12
C GLY A 75 14.03 0.80 17.78
N ILE A 76 13.52 2.03 17.78
CA ILE A 76 14.32 3.25 17.53
C ILE A 76 14.17 4.30 18.66
N GLY A 77 13.44 3.96 19.72
CA GLY A 77 13.23 4.79 20.90
C GLY A 77 12.31 4.10 21.92
N VAL A 78 12.02 4.76 23.04
CA VAL A 78 11.21 4.19 24.14
C VAL A 78 9.79 3.80 23.69
N GLU A 79 9.23 4.53 22.72
CA GLU A 79 7.89 4.31 22.17
C GLU A 79 7.87 4.40 20.64
N GLN A 80 9.03 4.24 20.01
CA GLN A 80 9.17 4.41 18.57
C GLN A 80 9.74 3.14 17.96
N ILE A 81 9.04 2.66 16.93
CA ILE A 81 9.50 1.57 16.09
C ILE A 81 9.71 2.08 14.67
N ARG A 82 10.65 1.45 13.97
CA ARG A 82 10.74 1.47 12.53
C ARG A 82 10.09 0.21 11.99
N GLN A 83 9.01 0.39 11.25
CA GLN A 83 8.39 -0.66 10.47
C GLN A 83 8.77 -0.46 8.99
N THR A 84 9.48 -1.42 8.42
CA THR A 84 9.85 -1.39 7.01
C THR A 84 8.90 -2.27 6.21
N TYR A 85 8.43 -1.72 5.09
CA TYR A 85 7.64 -2.42 4.08
C TYR A 85 8.41 -2.41 2.76
N THR A 86 8.38 -3.52 2.04
CA THR A 86 8.93 -3.59 0.67
C THR A 86 7.78 -3.94 -0.26
N LEU A 87 7.62 -3.17 -1.33
CA LEU A 87 6.68 -3.46 -2.42
C LEU A 87 7.45 -3.50 -3.74
N GLY A 88 7.11 -4.45 -4.59
CA GLY A 88 7.63 -4.58 -5.95
C GLY A 88 6.49 -4.89 -6.91
N PHE A 89 6.53 -4.29 -8.09
CA PHE A 89 5.52 -4.45 -9.14
C PHE A 89 6.21 -4.76 -10.46
N ASP A 90 5.79 -5.82 -11.15
CA ASP A 90 6.26 -6.07 -12.51
C ASP A 90 5.39 -5.24 -13.45
N VAL A 91 5.94 -4.17 -14.01
CA VAL A 91 5.25 -3.28 -14.95
C VAL A 91 5.54 -3.69 -16.40
N LEU A 92 4.55 -3.53 -17.29
CA LEU A 92 4.84 -3.69 -18.72
C LEU A 92 5.59 -2.46 -19.19
N LEU A 93 6.72 -2.67 -19.88
CA LEU A 93 7.42 -1.61 -20.57
C LEU A 93 6.61 -1.24 -21.82
N ASP A 94 6.15 0.00 -21.90
CA ASP A 94 5.73 0.57 -23.16
C ASP A 94 6.96 1.04 -23.97
N SER A 95 6.73 1.53 -25.19
CA SER A 95 7.80 2.08 -26.05
C SER A 95 8.58 3.25 -25.43
N ALA A 96 8.06 3.92 -24.40
CA ALA A 96 8.78 4.95 -23.64
C ALA A 96 9.63 4.34 -22.51
N GLY A 97 9.21 3.22 -21.93
CA GLY A 97 9.95 2.48 -20.90
C GLY A 97 11.21 1.76 -21.44
N VAL A 98 11.24 1.36 -22.71
CA VAL A 98 12.40 0.68 -23.32
C VAL A 98 13.68 1.53 -23.29
N ALA A 99 13.55 2.87 -23.36
CA ALA A 99 14.69 3.78 -23.31
C ALA A 99 15.43 3.81 -21.96
N MET A 100 14.76 3.43 -20.85
CA MET A 100 15.35 3.43 -19.50
C MET A 100 16.07 2.12 -19.15
N VAL A 101 15.87 1.05 -19.94
CA VAL A 101 16.44 -0.28 -19.68
C VAL A 101 17.69 -0.55 -20.53
N SER A 102 17.95 0.25 -21.58
CA SER A 102 19.14 0.07 -22.42
C SER A 102 20.42 0.76 -21.93
N GLU A 103 20.41 1.35 -20.72
CA GLU A 103 21.58 1.98 -20.09
C GLU A 103 22.03 1.25 -18.81
N ALA A 104 22.02 -0.08 -18.81
CA ALA A 104 22.61 -0.88 -17.74
C ALA A 104 23.58 -1.94 -18.29
#